data_AF-A0A962EK61-F1
#
_entry.id   AF-A0A962EK61-F1
#
_cell.length_a   1.000
_cell.length_b   1.000
_cell.length_c   1.000
_cell.angle_alpha   90.00
_cell.angle_beta   90.00
_cell.angle_gamma   90.00
#
_symmetry.space_group_name_H-M   'P 1'
#
loop_
_entity.id
_entity.type
_entity.pdbx_description
1 polymer ?
#
loop_
_entity_poly.entity_id
_entity_poly.type
_entity_poly.pdbx_seq_one_letter_code
_entity_poly.pdbx_strand_id
1 'polypeptide(L)'
;MLYGEDNPIDGAVLQVILRKAKAISEALGVSVPAPDEAEGRYMQAIVNTVLLRKDGYGQYNMELFAEDENVKALDAQWESVREKAKRNRTIFAQNRLKPEEVMPEWEKAFAVLGTNDDVERFVTNACQALGAPLAKQKQGFYRLPLQHLPIALKERLTVAGLAHIHAVDFHYPTRGRSEFVHRTHPLVSHIADYLTEMAMTGQDTSTIARAGAIYTKDVDKKTMVYLLRLRSRLSIKRTRSDASPTSELLAEEALALAVDSNGNQTLLDKADVVKLMQAKPSKNFAPEARLRELNSAIDKLGSLTEHFEALAQTRAESVLADHRRIREASEAKGTYSVQPQLPVDVMGVYALVPDASGLL
;
A
#
# COMPACT_ATOMS: atom_id res chain seq x y z
N MET A 1 34.94 17.72 -44.07
CA MET A 1 35.57 19.01 -43.74
C MET A 1 36.20 18.85 -42.37
N LEU A 2 37.50 19.16 -42.27
CA LEU A 2 38.36 19.02 -41.09
C LEU A 2 38.17 20.15 -40.06
N TYR A 3 38.57 19.85 -38.80
CA TYR A 3 38.93 20.70 -37.65
C TYR A 3 37.82 21.47 -36.89
N GLY A 4 37.87 21.62 -35.55
CA GLY A 4 38.86 21.29 -34.51
C GLY A 4 38.15 21.12 -33.13
N GLU A 5 38.56 20.23 -32.23
CA GLU A 5 39.69 20.33 -31.29
C GLU A 5 39.78 21.70 -30.58
N ASP A 6 39.45 21.67 -29.28
CA ASP A 6 39.55 22.72 -28.25
C ASP A 6 38.78 24.03 -28.46
N ASN A 7 37.46 24.01 -28.15
CA ASN A 7 36.69 25.24 -28.04
C ASN A 7 36.44 25.64 -26.56
N PRO A 8 37.13 26.68 -26.03
CA PRO A 8 36.94 27.20 -24.67
C PRO A 8 35.54 27.78 -24.40
N ILE A 9 34.72 27.95 -25.45
CA ILE A 9 33.34 28.44 -25.38
C ILE A 9 32.41 27.47 -24.62
N ASP A 10 32.61 26.15 -24.76
CA ASP A 10 31.73 25.14 -24.17
C ASP A 10 31.81 25.11 -22.62
N GLY A 11 32.99 25.39 -22.05
CA GLY A 11 33.18 25.48 -20.61
C GLY A 11 32.53 26.72 -19.99
N ALA A 12 32.54 27.85 -20.71
CA ALA A 12 31.88 29.08 -20.26
C ALA A 12 30.35 28.92 -20.26
N VAL A 13 29.79 28.31 -21.30
CA VAL A 13 28.35 28.02 -21.41
C VAL A 13 27.90 27.10 -20.27
N LEU A 14 28.66 26.06 -19.94
CA LEU A 14 28.36 25.15 -18.83
C LEU A 14 28.33 25.86 -17.47
N GLN A 15 29.27 26.78 -17.19
CA GLN A 15 29.25 27.55 -15.95
C GLN A 15 28.06 28.50 -15.86
N VAL A 16 27.63 29.10 -16.97
CA VAL A 16 26.44 29.96 -17.03
C VAL A 16 25.18 29.14 -16.73
N ILE A 17 25.07 27.95 -17.32
CA ILE A 17 23.97 27.01 -17.05
C ILE A 17 23.89 26.66 -15.57
N LEU A 18 25.00 26.23 -14.96
CA LEU A 18 25.05 25.81 -13.55
C LEU A 18 24.69 26.96 -12.60
N ARG A 19 25.17 28.18 -12.89
CA ARG A 19 24.86 29.36 -12.10
C ARG A 19 23.38 29.73 -12.19
N LYS A 20 22.78 29.65 -13.39
CA LYS A 20 21.35 29.94 -13.59
C LYS A 20 20.45 28.87 -12.98
N ALA A 21 20.77 27.59 -13.14
CA ALA A 21 20.05 26.50 -12.51
C ALA A 21 20.04 26.64 -10.98
N LYS A 22 21.19 26.98 -10.39
CA LYS A 22 21.31 27.24 -8.94
C LYS A 22 20.50 28.47 -8.51
N ALA A 23 20.61 29.60 -9.21
CA ALA A 23 19.86 30.82 -8.87
C ALA A 23 18.33 30.62 -8.97
N ILE A 24 17.87 29.87 -9.98
CA ILE A 24 16.45 29.55 -10.14
C ILE A 24 16.01 28.57 -9.05
N SER A 25 16.84 27.58 -8.70
CA SER A 25 16.55 26.64 -7.62
C SER A 25 16.48 27.31 -6.25
N GLU A 26 17.40 28.22 -5.95
CA GLU A 26 17.40 29.02 -4.70
C GLU A 26 16.18 29.96 -4.63
N ALA A 27 15.76 30.56 -5.76
CA ALA A 27 14.60 31.43 -5.80
C ALA A 27 13.24 30.68 -5.74
N LEU A 28 13.18 29.46 -6.27
CA LEU A 28 11.94 28.67 -6.36
C LEU A 28 11.81 27.58 -5.28
N GLY A 29 12.92 27.21 -4.62
CA GLY A 29 12.98 26.15 -3.60
C GLY A 29 12.87 24.72 -4.16
N VAL A 30 13.03 24.54 -5.48
CA VAL A 30 12.91 23.24 -6.17
C VAL A 30 14.00 23.09 -7.22
N SER A 31 14.43 21.85 -7.49
CA SER A 31 15.38 21.56 -8.56
C SER A 31 14.69 21.69 -9.92
N VAL A 32 15.30 22.43 -10.86
CA VAL A 32 14.78 22.61 -12.22
C VAL A 32 15.53 21.67 -13.16
N PRO A 33 14.84 20.80 -13.92
CA PRO A 33 15.48 19.95 -14.90
C PRO A 33 16.07 20.79 -16.04
N ALA A 34 17.23 20.39 -16.56
CA ALA A 34 17.85 21.02 -17.72
C ALA A 34 17.04 20.73 -19.00
N PRO A 35 17.03 21.62 -20.00
CA PRO A 35 16.29 21.42 -21.26
C PRO A 35 16.88 20.29 -22.12
N ASP A 36 16.01 19.56 -22.83
CA ASP A 36 16.31 18.28 -23.51
C ASP A 36 17.32 18.38 -24.68
N GLU A 37 17.52 19.54 -25.31
CA GLU A 37 18.48 19.72 -26.42
C GLU A 37 19.95 19.75 -25.96
N ALA A 38 20.19 19.67 -24.65
CA ALA A 38 21.47 19.94 -24.02
C ALA A 38 22.24 18.68 -23.56
N GLU A 39 21.60 17.51 -23.47
CA GLU A 39 22.22 16.30 -22.89
C GLU A 39 23.51 15.84 -23.60
N GLY A 40 23.54 15.88 -24.94
CA GLY A 40 24.69 15.44 -25.73
C GLY A 40 25.92 16.34 -25.59
N ARG A 41 25.73 17.66 -25.57
CA ARG A 41 26.82 18.65 -25.41
C ARG A 41 27.32 18.74 -23.96
N TYR A 42 26.45 18.49 -22.98
CA TYR A 42 26.79 18.55 -21.56
C TYR A 42 27.78 17.44 -21.16
N MET A 43 27.58 16.21 -21.65
CA MET A 43 28.46 15.11 -21.28
C MET A 43 29.87 15.27 -21.85
N GLN A 44 29.98 15.79 -23.09
CA GLN A 44 31.27 16.18 -23.68
C GLN A 44 31.91 17.36 -22.96
N ALA A 45 31.15 18.40 -22.61
CA ALA A 45 31.68 19.57 -21.89
C ALA A 45 32.14 19.24 -20.46
N ILE A 46 31.45 18.35 -19.75
CA ILE A 46 31.85 17.87 -18.41
C ILE A 46 33.12 17.02 -18.49
N VAL A 47 33.19 16.09 -19.46
CA VAL A 47 34.39 15.26 -19.69
C VAL A 47 35.58 16.15 -20.03
N ASN A 48 35.42 17.14 -20.91
CA ASN A 48 36.47 18.08 -21.28
C ASN A 48 36.85 19.03 -20.14
N THR A 49 35.91 19.55 -19.34
CA THR A 49 36.26 20.43 -18.20
C THR A 49 36.93 19.69 -17.04
N VAL A 50 36.64 18.39 -16.85
CA VAL A 50 37.37 17.56 -15.87
C VAL A 50 38.75 17.17 -16.40
N LEU A 51 38.89 16.91 -17.71
CA LEU A 51 40.20 16.66 -18.37
C LEU A 51 41.09 17.92 -18.38
N LEU A 52 40.54 19.09 -18.72
CA LEU A 52 41.26 20.37 -18.77
C LEU A 52 41.64 20.92 -17.38
N ARG A 53 41.00 20.46 -16.30
CA ARG A 53 41.38 20.85 -14.94
C ARG A 53 42.72 20.25 -14.48
N LYS A 54 43.30 19.32 -15.25
CA LYS A 54 44.56 18.66 -14.90
C LYS A 54 45.79 19.46 -15.34
N ASP A 55 45.67 20.32 -16.35
CA ASP A 55 46.77 21.17 -16.83
C ASP A 55 46.43 22.64 -16.58
N GLY A 56 46.97 23.17 -15.49
CA GLY A 56 46.65 24.50 -15.00
C GLY A 56 47.00 25.61 -16.00
N TYR A 57 46.01 26.36 -16.46
CA TYR A 57 46.18 27.66 -17.09
C TYR A 57 44.98 28.59 -16.84
N GLY A 58 45.29 29.83 -16.45
CA GLY A 58 44.68 31.04 -17.01
C GLY A 58 43.26 31.41 -16.61
N GLN A 59 43.15 32.41 -15.73
CA GLN A 59 41.97 33.24 -15.51
C GLN A 59 41.69 34.06 -16.78
N TYR A 60 40.67 33.69 -17.58
CA TYR A 60 40.25 34.43 -18.77
C TYR A 60 38.96 35.24 -18.54
N ASN A 61 38.98 36.47 -19.05
CA ASN A 61 37.95 37.50 -18.90
C ASN A 61 36.60 37.12 -19.52
N MET A 62 35.53 37.47 -18.80
CA MET A 62 34.15 37.02 -19.01
C MET A 62 33.28 37.96 -19.86
N GLU A 63 33.85 38.98 -20.50
CA GLU A 63 33.08 40.05 -21.17
C GLU A 63 32.93 39.87 -22.69
N LEU A 64 33.59 38.89 -23.31
CA LEU A 64 33.64 38.77 -24.78
C LEU A 64 32.67 37.74 -25.41
N PHE A 65 31.81 37.09 -24.62
CA PHE A 65 30.88 36.04 -25.09
C PHE A 65 29.39 36.39 -24.92
N ALA A 66 29.08 37.63 -24.55
CA ALA A 66 27.70 38.09 -24.36
C ALA A 66 26.91 38.30 -25.67
N GLU A 67 27.56 38.23 -26.83
CA GLU A 67 26.96 38.48 -28.15
C GLU A 67 26.75 37.22 -29.02
N ASP A 68 26.90 36.02 -28.45
CA ASP A 68 26.65 34.77 -29.20
C ASP A 68 25.14 34.45 -29.22
N GLU A 69 24.55 34.26 -30.41
CA GLU A 69 23.11 33.97 -30.58
C GLU A 69 22.67 32.72 -29.81
N ASN A 70 23.58 31.78 -29.59
CA ASN A 70 23.33 30.55 -28.85
C ASN A 70 23.05 30.78 -27.35
N VAL A 71 23.68 31.78 -26.73
CA VAL A 71 23.45 32.11 -25.31
C VAL A 71 22.11 32.81 -25.13
N LYS A 72 21.71 33.66 -26.09
CA LYS A 72 20.39 34.31 -26.09
C LYS A 72 19.24 33.32 -26.30
N ALA A 73 19.43 32.32 -27.17
CA ALA A 73 18.45 31.26 -27.38
C ALA A 73 18.26 30.40 -26.13
N LEU A 74 19.36 30.06 -25.45
CA LEU A 74 19.34 29.33 -24.19
C LEU A 74 18.64 30.15 -23.09
N ASP A 75 18.94 31.45 -23.01
CA ASP A 75 18.30 32.36 -22.05
C ASP A 75 16.79 32.46 -22.24
N ALA A 76 16.32 32.52 -23.49
CA ALA A 76 14.89 32.51 -23.80
C ALA A 76 14.22 31.18 -23.40
N GLN A 77 14.90 30.05 -23.60
CA GLN A 77 14.40 28.74 -23.15
C GLN A 77 14.32 28.69 -21.61
N TRP A 78 15.32 29.18 -20.88
CA TRP A 78 15.30 29.22 -19.41
C TRP A 78 14.24 30.15 -18.84
N GLU A 79 14.00 31.31 -19.44
CA GLU A 79 12.92 32.20 -19.01
C GLU A 79 11.55 31.53 -19.21
N SER A 80 11.38 30.77 -20.30
CA SER A 80 10.17 29.97 -20.57
C SER A 80 9.98 28.82 -19.58
N VAL A 81 11.04 28.08 -19.22
CA VAL A 81 10.99 27.04 -18.17
C VAL A 81 10.68 27.66 -16.81
N ARG A 82 11.28 28.81 -16.49
CA ARG A 82 11.04 29.55 -15.25
C ARG A 82 9.61 30.06 -15.16
N GLU A 83 9.06 30.63 -16.23
CA GLU A 83 7.67 31.06 -16.32
C GLU A 83 6.71 29.87 -16.21
N LYS A 84 6.99 28.74 -16.87
CA LYS A 84 6.22 27.49 -16.71
C LYS A 84 6.30 26.98 -15.26
N ALA A 85 7.46 26.98 -14.64
CA ALA A 85 7.64 26.54 -13.25
C ALA A 85 6.94 27.49 -12.25
N LYS A 86 6.97 28.80 -12.50
CA LYS A 86 6.28 29.82 -11.69
C LYS A 86 4.76 29.71 -11.86
N ARG A 87 4.25 29.53 -13.08
CA ARG A 87 2.83 29.26 -13.37
C ARG A 87 2.37 27.97 -12.72
N ASN A 88 3.15 26.90 -12.85
CA ASN A 88 2.91 25.65 -12.16
C ASN A 88 2.86 25.87 -10.65
N ARG A 89 3.79 26.64 -10.06
CA ARG A 89 3.76 26.98 -8.63
C ARG A 89 2.48 27.71 -8.22
N THR A 90 1.99 28.67 -9.01
CA THR A 90 0.73 29.37 -8.74
C THR A 90 -0.50 28.48 -8.94
N ILE A 91 -0.48 27.56 -9.91
CA ILE A 91 -1.56 26.57 -10.12
C ILE A 91 -1.58 25.56 -8.97
N PHE A 92 -0.42 25.10 -8.51
CA PHE A 92 -0.29 24.19 -7.36
C PHE A 92 -0.48 24.89 -6.01
N ALA A 93 -0.32 26.20 -5.92
CA ALA A 93 -0.57 26.96 -4.70
C ALA A 93 -2.07 27.16 -4.42
N GLN A 94 -2.91 27.19 -5.46
CA GLN A 94 -4.35 27.46 -5.34
C GLN A 94 -5.22 26.21 -5.12
N ASN A 95 -4.69 24.99 -5.27
CA ASN A 95 -5.41 23.73 -5.00
C ASN A 95 -4.71 22.86 -3.93
N ARG A 96 -4.12 23.51 -2.91
CA ARG A 96 -3.37 22.81 -1.86
C ARG A 96 -4.32 22.29 -0.78
N LEU A 97 -4.80 21.07 -0.98
CA LEU A 97 -5.20 20.16 0.09
C LEU A 97 -4.19 20.30 1.25
N LYS A 98 -4.59 20.91 2.36
CA LYS A 98 -3.66 21.09 3.49
C LYS A 98 -3.42 19.73 4.14
N PRO A 99 -2.17 19.37 4.45
CA PRO A 99 -1.88 18.12 5.14
C PRO A 99 -2.76 17.95 6.38
N GLU A 100 -2.92 19.00 7.19
CA GLU A 100 -3.69 18.97 8.44
C GLU A 100 -5.17 18.61 8.25
N GLU A 101 -5.76 18.97 7.10
CA GLU A 101 -7.17 18.70 6.78
C GLU A 101 -7.39 17.24 6.35
N VAL A 102 -6.33 16.52 5.97
CA VAL A 102 -6.40 15.13 5.47
C VAL A 102 -5.68 14.14 6.38
N MET A 103 -4.77 14.61 7.24
CA MET A 103 -4.05 13.78 8.22
C MET A 103 -4.99 12.86 9.02
N PRO A 104 -6.13 13.31 9.57
CA PRO A 104 -7.02 12.42 10.32
C PRO A 104 -7.59 11.28 9.47
N GLU A 105 -7.95 11.54 8.21
CA GLU A 105 -8.47 10.49 7.32
C GLU A 105 -7.35 9.56 6.84
N TRP A 106 -6.16 10.11 6.61
CA TRP A 106 -4.97 9.34 6.28
C TRP A 106 -4.57 8.41 7.43
N GLU A 107 -4.57 8.90 8.68
CA GLU A 107 -4.28 8.10 9.88
C GLU A 107 -5.31 7.00 10.09
N LYS A 108 -6.61 7.29 9.91
CA LYS A 108 -7.66 6.26 9.94
C LYS A 108 -7.43 5.19 8.87
N ALA A 109 -7.16 5.59 7.63
CA ALA A 109 -6.87 4.65 6.55
C ALA A 109 -5.62 3.81 6.87
N PHE A 110 -4.57 4.44 7.40
CA PHE A 110 -3.33 3.76 7.78
C PHE A 110 -3.50 2.81 8.95
N ALA A 111 -4.31 3.15 9.95
CA ALA A 111 -4.64 2.27 11.07
C ALA A 111 -5.29 0.95 10.59
N VAL A 112 -6.11 1.01 9.54
CA VAL A 112 -6.74 -0.15 8.88
C VAL A 112 -5.75 -0.94 8.02
N LEU A 113 -4.70 -0.29 7.48
CA LEU A 113 -3.72 -0.89 6.58
C LEU A 113 -2.73 -1.87 7.24
N GLY A 114 -2.91 -2.24 8.52
CA GLY A 114 -2.13 -3.30 9.16
C GLY A 114 -0.68 -2.89 9.44
N THR A 115 -0.03 -3.54 10.40
CA THR A 115 1.37 -3.24 10.78
C THR A 115 2.36 -4.19 10.13
N ASN A 116 3.65 -3.88 10.19
CA ASN A 116 4.70 -4.82 9.78
C ASN A 116 4.64 -6.12 10.60
N ASP A 117 4.28 -6.04 11.89
CA ASP A 117 4.07 -7.21 12.75
C ASP A 117 2.89 -8.08 12.26
N ASP A 118 1.85 -7.47 11.69
CA ASP A 118 0.75 -8.20 11.07
C ASP A 118 1.22 -8.99 9.84
N VAL A 119 2.10 -8.41 9.03
CA VAL A 119 2.70 -9.06 7.86
C VAL A 119 3.65 -10.18 8.30
N GLU A 120 4.53 -9.92 9.26
CA GLU A 120 5.45 -10.93 9.82
C GLU A 120 4.67 -12.14 10.34
N ARG A 121 3.62 -11.89 11.14
CA ARG A 121 2.76 -12.93 11.69
C ARG A 121 2.05 -13.72 10.58
N PHE A 122 1.47 -13.02 9.61
CA PHE A 122 0.77 -13.66 8.50
C PHE A 122 1.70 -14.58 7.70
N VAL A 123 2.84 -14.07 7.23
CA VAL A 123 3.77 -14.85 6.40
C VAL A 123 4.38 -16.00 7.19
N THR A 124 4.73 -15.79 8.47
CA THR A 124 5.25 -16.86 9.33
C THR A 124 4.24 -18.00 9.50
N ASN A 125 2.99 -17.67 9.86
CA ASN A 125 1.93 -18.66 10.05
C ASN A 125 1.56 -19.37 8.75
N ALA A 126 1.48 -18.63 7.64
CA ALA A 126 1.20 -19.17 6.32
C ALA A 126 2.28 -20.18 5.89
N CYS A 127 3.54 -19.79 5.97
CA CYS A 127 4.67 -20.67 5.66
C CYS A 127 4.71 -21.91 6.56
N GLN A 128 4.39 -21.77 7.85
CA GLN A 128 4.29 -22.91 8.77
C GLN A 128 3.16 -23.87 8.36
N ALA A 129 1.96 -23.35 8.06
CA ALA A 129 0.82 -24.16 7.62
C ALA A 129 1.11 -24.89 6.30
N LEU A 130 1.84 -24.25 5.38
CA LEU A 130 2.25 -24.82 4.10
C LEU A 130 3.46 -25.77 4.19
N GLY A 131 3.92 -26.13 5.40
CA GLY A 131 5.04 -27.06 5.60
C GLY A 131 6.43 -26.48 5.28
N ALA A 132 6.54 -25.16 5.16
CA ALA A 132 7.75 -24.44 4.78
C ALA A 132 8.10 -23.34 5.80
N PRO A 133 8.26 -23.64 7.11
CA PRO A 133 8.39 -22.64 8.16
C PRO A 133 9.60 -21.72 7.94
N LEU A 134 9.42 -20.44 8.23
CA LEU A 134 10.50 -19.45 8.16
C LEU A 134 11.57 -19.73 9.22
N ALA A 135 12.84 -19.68 8.83
CA ALA A 135 13.95 -19.86 9.77
C ALA A 135 14.52 -18.51 10.20
N LYS A 136 14.19 -18.07 11.42
CA LYS A 136 14.69 -16.82 12.02
C LYS A 136 16.21 -16.87 12.19
N GLN A 137 16.91 -15.86 11.67
CA GLN A 137 18.36 -15.72 11.78
C GLN A 137 18.74 -14.86 12.98
N LYS A 138 19.97 -15.02 13.48
CA LYS A 138 20.51 -14.23 14.60
C LYS A 138 20.45 -12.72 14.36
N GLN A 139 20.56 -12.31 13.10
CA GLN A 139 20.54 -10.91 12.68
C GLN A 139 19.10 -10.34 12.58
N GLY A 140 18.05 -11.11 12.85
CA GLY A 140 16.66 -10.60 12.91
C GLY A 140 15.84 -10.79 11.64
N PHE A 141 16.46 -11.10 10.49
CA PHE A 141 15.74 -11.48 9.26
C PHE A 141 15.40 -12.98 9.24
N TYR A 142 14.56 -13.39 8.29
CA TYR A 142 14.10 -14.77 8.12
C TYR A 142 14.61 -15.38 6.82
N ARG A 143 15.00 -16.66 6.86
CA ARG A 143 15.24 -17.44 5.65
C ARG A 143 13.93 -18.06 5.18
N LEU A 144 13.60 -17.85 3.90
CA LEU A 144 12.40 -18.36 3.23
C LEU A 144 12.76 -19.63 2.42
N PRO A 145 12.34 -20.83 2.86
CA PRO A 145 12.63 -22.07 2.14
C PRO A 145 11.65 -22.27 0.98
N LEU A 146 11.79 -21.47 -0.09
CA LEU A 146 10.92 -21.51 -1.27
C LEU A 146 10.72 -22.93 -1.84
N GLN A 147 11.76 -23.77 -1.79
CA GLN A 147 11.72 -25.13 -2.33
C GLN A 147 10.71 -26.05 -1.61
N HIS A 148 10.37 -25.78 -0.36
CA HIS A 148 9.42 -26.57 0.44
C HIS A 148 7.97 -26.12 0.25
N LEU A 149 7.72 -24.99 -0.42
CA LEU A 149 6.36 -24.56 -0.70
C LEU A 149 5.65 -25.51 -1.70
N PRO A 150 4.30 -25.55 -1.70
CA PRO A 150 3.53 -26.29 -2.69
C PRO A 150 3.90 -25.92 -4.12
N ILE A 151 3.87 -26.90 -5.03
CA ILE A 151 4.30 -26.73 -6.44
C ILE A 151 3.57 -25.56 -7.13
N ALA A 152 2.24 -25.50 -7.01
CA ALA A 152 1.44 -24.44 -7.62
C ALA A 152 1.84 -23.03 -7.13
N LEU A 153 2.18 -22.87 -5.84
CA LEU A 153 2.65 -21.60 -5.30
C LEU A 153 4.08 -21.30 -5.78
N LYS A 154 4.98 -22.29 -5.83
CA LYS A 154 6.34 -22.11 -6.35
C LYS A 154 6.35 -21.65 -7.81
N GLU A 155 5.50 -22.23 -8.65
CA GLU A 155 5.35 -21.84 -10.05
C GLU A 155 4.85 -20.39 -10.18
N ARG A 156 3.83 -20.03 -9.40
CA ARG A 156 3.30 -18.65 -9.35
C ARG A 156 4.37 -17.64 -8.96
N LEU A 157 5.15 -17.93 -7.91
CA LEU A 157 6.26 -17.08 -7.47
C LEU A 157 7.38 -17.00 -8.51
N THR A 158 7.63 -18.08 -9.25
CA THR A 158 8.64 -18.11 -10.32
C THR A 158 8.23 -17.24 -11.51
N VAL A 159 6.98 -17.36 -11.96
CA VAL A 159 6.42 -16.53 -13.04
C VAL A 159 6.41 -15.05 -12.66
N ALA A 160 6.14 -14.74 -11.38
CA ALA A 160 6.21 -13.38 -10.86
C ALA A 160 7.65 -12.85 -10.68
N GLY A 161 8.67 -13.64 -11.00
CA GLY A 161 10.08 -13.25 -10.87
C GLY A 161 10.60 -13.25 -9.43
N LEU A 162 9.89 -13.86 -8.48
CA LEU A 162 10.17 -13.83 -7.04
C LEU A 162 10.99 -15.04 -6.54
N ALA A 163 11.41 -15.94 -7.44
CA ALA A 163 12.14 -17.16 -7.08
C ALA A 163 13.53 -16.89 -6.45
N HIS A 164 14.06 -15.67 -6.59
CA HIS A 164 15.35 -15.25 -6.03
C HIS A 164 15.26 -14.87 -4.54
N ILE A 165 14.05 -14.73 -3.97
CA ILE A 165 13.86 -14.27 -2.59
C ILE A 165 14.09 -15.43 -1.62
N HIS A 166 15.32 -15.52 -1.10
CA HIS A 166 15.70 -16.54 -0.11
C HIS A 166 15.73 -16.03 1.33
N ALA A 167 15.71 -14.72 1.52
CA ALA A 167 15.72 -14.06 2.82
C ALA A 167 14.77 -12.87 2.82
N VAL A 168 13.99 -12.72 3.89
CA VAL A 168 12.97 -11.67 4.06
C VAL A 168 13.16 -10.96 5.39
N ASP A 169 12.95 -9.65 5.41
CA ASP A 169 12.86 -8.83 6.61
C ASP A 169 11.56 -8.00 6.53
N PHE A 170 10.82 -7.96 7.63
CA PHE A 170 9.56 -7.24 7.73
C PHE A 170 9.77 -5.79 8.21
N HIS A 171 11.01 -5.41 8.50
CA HIS A 171 11.39 -4.08 8.97
C HIS A 171 12.37 -3.41 8.01
N TYR A 172 12.23 -2.09 7.86
CA TYR A 172 13.16 -1.25 7.13
C TYR A 172 13.98 -0.38 8.10
N PRO A 173 15.29 -0.17 7.88
CA PRO A 173 16.11 -0.76 6.80
C PRO A 173 16.32 -2.26 6.99
N THR A 174 16.45 -2.99 5.87
CA THR A 174 16.62 -4.44 5.88
C THR A 174 17.99 -4.85 6.39
N ARG A 175 18.07 -6.07 6.96
CA ARG A 175 19.30 -6.61 7.52
C ARG A 175 19.90 -7.69 6.63
N GLY A 176 21.18 -7.53 6.28
CA GLY A 176 21.85 -8.47 5.37
C GLY A 176 21.37 -8.29 3.93
N ARG A 177 21.31 -9.38 3.17
CA ARG A 177 20.81 -9.38 1.77
C ARG A 177 19.34 -9.80 1.68
N SER A 178 18.53 -9.41 2.66
CA SER A 178 17.11 -9.77 2.73
C SER A 178 16.23 -8.78 1.97
N GLU A 179 15.16 -9.29 1.38
CA GLU A 179 14.11 -8.50 0.75
C GLU A 179 13.22 -7.84 1.80
N PHE A 180 12.83 -6.58 1.59
CA PHE A 180 11.86 -5.91 2.46
C PHE A 180 10.44 -6.35 2.11
N VAL A 181 9.79 -7.09 3.01
CA VAL A 181 8.43 -7.60 2.77
C VAL A 181 7.43 -6.76 3.57
N HIS A 182 6.65 -5.95 2.85
CA HIS A 182 5.54 -5.15 3.37
C HIS A 182 4.18 -5.69 2.89
N ARG A 183 3.06 -5.15 3.39
CA ARG A 183 1.70 -5.66 3.12
C ARG A 183 1.34 -5.83 1.65
N THR A 184 1.76 -4.88 0.81
CA THR A 184 1.48 -4.88 -0.64
C THR A 184 2.57 -5.54 -1.48
N HIS A 185 3.56 -6.18 -0.84
CA HIS A 185 4.62 -6.88 -1.55
C HIS A 185 4.04 -8.10 -2.30
N PRO A 186 4.38 -8.35 -3.57
CA PRO A 186 3.81 -9.44 -4.39
C PRO A 186 3.86 -10.83 -3.75
N LEU A 187 4.92 -11.14 -3.00
CA LEU A 187 5.04 -12.38 -2.19
C LEU A 187 3.85 -12.57 -1.24
N VAL A 188 3.45 -11.50 -0.53
CA VAL A 188 2.34 -11.55 0.44
C VAL A 188 1.02 -11.80 -0.27
N SER A 189 0.77 -11.10 -1.38
CA SER A 189 -0.43 -11.27 -2.21
C SER A 189 -0.54 -12.70 -2.73
N HIS A 190 0.53 -13.26 -3.31
CA HIS A 190 0.49 -14.62 -3.85
C HIS A 190 0.27 -15.69 -2.78
N ILE A 191 0.84 -15.52 -1.58
CA ILE A 191 0.58 -16.41 -0.45
C ILE A 191 -0.89 -16.28 0.00
N ALA A 192 -1.41 -15.06 0.11
CA ALA A 192 -2.79 -14.80 0.51
C ALA A 192 -3.81 -15.37 -0.49
N ASP A 193 -3.59 -15.17 -1.78
CA ASP A 193 -4.43 -15.71 -2.85
C ASP A 193 -4.44 -17.24 -2.80
N TYR A 194 -3.26 -17.87 -2.69
CA TYR A 194 -3.15 -19.33 -2.61
C TYR A 194 -3.88 -19.92 -1.41
N LEU A 195 -3.73 -19.30 -0.24
CA LEU A 195 -4.44 -19.71 0.98
C LEU A 195 -5.95 -19.52 0.86
N THR A 196 -6.39 -18.41 0.26
CA THR A 196 -7.81 -18.12 0.05
C THR A 196 -8.43 -19.12 -0.92
N GLU A 197 -7.76 -19.40 -2.04
CA GLU A 197 -8.14 -20.43 -3.01
C GLU A 197 -8.30 -21.79 -2.31
N MET A 198 -7.29 -22.21 -1.53
CA MET A 198 -7.34 -23.47 -0.78
C MET A 198 -8.52 -23.52 0.20
N ALA A 199 -8.75 -22.45 0.97
CA ALA A 199 -9.85 -22.35 1.92
C ALA A 199 -11.22 -22.37 1.24
N MET A 200 -11.34 -21.84 0.02
CA MET A 200 -12.57 -21.83 -0.77
C MET A 200 -12.90 -23.19 -1.38
N THR A 201 -11.89 -24.01 -1.74
CA THR A 201 -12.14 -25.37 -2.24
C THR A 201 -12.69 -26.31 -1.17
N GLY A 202 -12.34 -26.08 0.10
CA GLY A 202 -12.75 -26.90 1.24
C GLY A 202 -12.22 -28.34 1.24
N GLN A 203 -11.26 -28.68 0.36
CA GLN A 203 -10.73 -30.04 0.23
C GLN A 203 -9.81 -30.43 1.38
N ASP A 204 -8.94 -29.52 1.82
CA ASP A 204 -8.08 -29.69 2.99
C ASP A 204 -8.38 -28.62 4.05
N THR A 205 -9.26 -28.97 4.98
CA THR A 205 -9.63 -28.11 6.11
C THR A 205 -8.66 -28.22 7.28
N SER A 206 -7.65 -29.09 7.19
CA SER A 206 -6.63 -29.25 8.25
C SER A 206 -5.55 -28.18 8.17
N THR A 207 -5.21 -27.74 6.94
CA THR A 207 -4.23 -26.68 6.70
C THR A 207 -4.85 -25.30 6.83
N ILE A 208 -5.99 -25.06 6.18
CA ILE A 208 -6.73 -23.80 6.27
C ILE A 208 -8.22 -24.05 6.17
N ALA A 209 -9.01 -23.34 6.97
CA ALA A 209 -10.46 -23.45 6.94
C ALA A 209 -11.11 -22.08 7.11
N ARG A 210 -12.27 -21.89 6.46
CA ARG A 210 -13.14 -20.72 6.66
C ARG A 210 -14.00 -20.82 7.90
N ALA A 211 -14.12 -22.02 8.47
CA ALA A 211 -14.90 -22.28 9.66
C ALA A 211 -14.06 -23.04 10.68
N GLY A 212 -14.08 -22.60 11.93
CA GLY A 212 -13.31 -23.23 13.01
C GLY A 212 -14.01 -23.10 14.36
N ALA A 213 -13.85 -24.11 15.21
CA ALA A 213 -14.31 -24.04 16.60
C ALA A 213 -13.17 -24.46 17.51
N ILE A 214 -12.87 -23.65 18.52
CA ILE A 214 -11.81 -23.92 19.49
C ILE A 214 -12.32 -23.71 20.92
N TYR A 215 -11.85 -24.56 21.83
CA TYR A 215 -11.88 -24.23 23.24
C TYR A 215 -10.72 -23.29 23.53
N THR A 216 -10.95 -22.22 24.27
CA THR A 216 -9.89 -21.29 24.66
C THR A 216 -10.16 -20.71 26.05
N LYS A 217 -9.09 -20.30 26.73
CA LYS A 217 -9.13 -19.57 28.00
C LYS A 217 -9.20 -18.05 27.80
N ASP A 218 -9.10 -17.60 26.55
CA ASP A 218 -9.04 -16.19 26.19
C ASP A 218 -10.44 -15.54 26.08
N VAL A 219 -11.52 -16.30 26.32
CA VAL A 219 -12.91 -15.84 26.36
C VAL A 219 -13.62 -16.39 27.59
N ASP A 220 -14.46 -15.57 28.23
CA ASP A 220 -15.27 -15.95 29.40
C ASP A 220 -16.62 -16.56 29.01
N LYS A 221 -17.12 -16.21 27.83
CA LYS A 221 -18.41 -16.64 27.28
C LYS A 221 -18.21 -17.19 25.89
N LYS A 222 -19.14 -18.03 25.45
CA LYS A 222 -19.16 -18.52 24.06
C LYS A 222 -19.36 -17.32 23.12
N THR A 223 -18.44 -17.15 22.19
CA THR A 223 -18.42 -16.04 21.23
C THR A 223 -18.25 -16.60 19.82
N MET A 224 -19.20 -16.27 18.95
CA MET A 224 -19.11 -16.54 17.52
C MET A 224 -18.57 -15.30 16.82
N VAL A 225 -17.54 -15.45 15.99
CA VAL A 225 -16.95 -14.36 15.21
C VAL A 225 -17.24 -14.60 13.73
N TYR A 226 -17.92 -13.65 13.11
CA TYR A 226 -18.21 -13.64 11.68
C TYR A 226 -17.27 -12.66 10.98
N LEU A 227 -16.41 -13.19 10.11
CA LEU A 227 -15.56 -12.35 9.25
C LEU A 227 -16.37 -11.97 8.01
N LEU A 228 -16.66 -10.69 7.86
CA LEU A 228 -17.50 -10.12 6.82
C LEU A 228 -16.65 -9.34 5.83
N ARG A 229 -16.94 -9.49 4.53
CA ARG A 229 -16.42 -8.61 3.48
C ARG A 229 -17.57 -7.75 2.98
N LEU A 230 -17.47 -6.45 3.27
CA LEU A 230 -18.39 -5.44 2.79
C LEU A 230 -17.84 -4.90 1.48
N ARG A 231 -18.70 -4.84 0.47
CA ARG A 231 -18.40 -4.26 -0.84
C ARG A 231 -19.28 -3.03 -1.01
N SER A 232 -18.70 -1.91 -1.43
CA SER A 232 -19.42 -0.64 -1.61
C SER A 232 -19.08 -0.05 -2.96
N ARG A 233 -20.10 0.30 -3.75
CA ARG A 233 -19.93 1.00 -5.02
C ARG A 233 -19.93 2.50 -4.76
N LEU A 234 -18.81 3.15 -5.07
CA LEU A 234 -18.66 4.60 -5.06
C LEU A 234 -18.87 5.12 -6.49
N SER A 235 -19.92 5.91 -6.70
CA SER A 235 -20.20 6.58 -7.96
C SER A 235 -19.87 8.06 -7.86
N ILE A 236 -19.06 8.55 -8.80
CA ILE A 236 -18.54 9.92 -8.83
C ILE A 236 -18.95 10.59 -10.15
N LYS A 237 -19.70 11.69 -10.06
CA LYS A 237 -20.00 12.57 -11.20
C LYS A 237 -19.33 13.93 -11.01
N ARG A 238 -18.34 14.25 -11.85
CA ARG A 238 -17.47 15.45 -11.71
C ARG A 238 -18.12 16.77 -12.14
N THR A 239 -19.27 16.74 -12.82
CA THR A 239 -19.98 17.94 -13.30
C THR A 239 -21.48 17.67 -13.34
N ARG A 240 -22.29 18.74 -13.23
CA ARG A 240 -23.76 18.69 -13.35
C ARG A 240 -24.25 18.55 -14.80
N SER A 241 -23.37 18.54 -15.80
CA SER A 241 -23.76 18.25 -17.17
C SER A 241 -24.00 16.75 -17.36
N ASP A 242 -25.19 16.38 -17.85
CA ASP A 242 -25.60 14.98 -18.10
C ASP A 242 -24.67 14.20 -19.05
N ALA A 243 -23.80 14.91 -19.79
CA ALA A 243 -22.86 14.31 -20.75
C ALA A 243 -21.55 13.78 -20.13
N SER A 244 -21.32 13.97 -18.82
CA SER A 244 -20.06 13.58 -18.20
C SER A 244 -20.09 12.13 -17.70
N PRO A 245 -19.08 11.30 -18.01
CA PRO A 245 -19.07 9.90 -17.62
C PRO A 245 -19.08 9.77 -16.09
N THR A 246 -19.95 8.90 -15.57
CA THR A 246 -19.94 8.52 -14.16
C THR A 246 -18.78 7.57 -13.93
N SER A 247 -17.85 7.95 -13.06
CA SER A 247 -16.78 7.04 -12.63
C SER A 247 -17.33 6.18 -11.52
N GLU A 248 -17.23 4.86 -11.68
CA GLU A 248 -17.57 3.90 -10.63
C GLU A 248 -16.30 3.27 -10.08
N LEU A 249 -16.24 3.15 -8.75
CA LEU A 249 -15.17 2.50 -8.01
C LEU A 249 -15.79 1.49 -7.05
N LEU A 250 -15.10 0.37 -6.84
CA LEU A 250 -15.46 -0.59 -5.80
C LEU A 250 -14.52 -0.39 -4.61
N ALA A 251 -15.10 -0.15 -3.45
CA ALA A 251 -14.41 -0.14 -2.16
C ALA A 251 -14.75 -1.42 -1.42
N GLU A 252 -13.76 -2.03 -0.78
CA GLU A 252 -13.95 -3.24 0.01
C GLU A 252 -13.38 -3.07 1.41
N GLU A 253 -14.10 -3.61 2.38
CA GLU A 253 -13.72 -3.57 3.79
C GLU A 253 -13.95 -4.94 4.42
N ALA A 254 -12.98 -5.40 5.22
CA ALA A 254 -13.11 -6.62 6.00
C ALA A 254 -13.36 -6.25 7.47
N LEU A 255 -14.44 -6.77 8.05
CA LEU A 255 -14.87 -6.52 9.42
C LEU A 255 -15.11 -7.83 10.15
N ALA A 256 -14.99 -7.81 11.48
CA ALA A 256 -15.35 -8.94 12.32
C ALA A 256 -16.47 -8.57 13.27
N LEU A 257 -17.57 -9.32 13.22
CA LEU A 257 -18.68 -9.17 14.15
C LEU A 257 -18.65 -10.32 15.17
N ALA A 258 -18.56 -10.00 16.45
CA ALA A 258 -18.73 -10.95 17.53
C ALA A 258 -20.21 -11.06 17.91
N VAL A 259 -20.67 -12.28 18.18
CA VAL A 259 -22.00 -12.59 18.69
C VAL A 259 -21.85 -13.49 19.91
N ASP A 260 -22.32 -13.01 21.07
CA ASP A 260 -22.24 -13.78 22.31
C ASP A 260 -23.35 -14.85 22.40
N SER A 261 -23.35 -15.62 23.50
CA SER A 261 -24.36 -16.64 23.76
C SER A 261 -25.79 -16.10 23.88
N ASN A 262 -25.95 -14.83 24.22
CA ASN A 262 -27.24 -14.16 24.37
C ASN A 262 -27.72 -13.54 23.05
N GLY A 263 -26.91 -13.60 21.99
CA GLY A 263 -27.21 -12.98 20.71
C GLY A 263 -26.83 -11.51 20.63
N ASN A 264 -26.13 -10.97 21.64
CA ASN A 264 -25.62 -9.60 21.56
C ASN A 264 -24.51 -9.53 20.52
N GLN A 265 -24.61 -8.52 19.66
CA GLN A 265 -23.71 -8.32 18.54
C GLN A 265 -22.75 -7.18 18.86
N THR A 266 -21.48 -7.33 18.52
CA THR A 266 -20.47 -6.31 18.73
C THR A 266 -19.53 -6.30 17.55
N LEU A 267 -19.44 -5.14 16.88
CA LEU A 267 -18.41 -4.92 15.88
C LEU A 267 -17.06 -4.80 16.59
N LEU A 268 -16.14 -5.70 16.28
CA LEU A 268 -14.83 -5.73 16.90
C LEU A 268 -13.94 -4.67 16.29
N ASP A 269 -13.20 -3.96 17.13
CA ASP A 269 -12.11 -3.13 16.67
C ASP A 269 -10.88 -3.98 16.26
N LYS A 270 -9.88 -3.34 15.66
CA LYS A 270 -8.68 -4.03 15.21
C LYS A 270 -7.94 -4.76 16.36
N ALA A 271 -7.88 -4.16 17.54
CA ALA A 271 -7.14 -4.73 18.67
C ALA A 271 -7.83 -6.00 19.18
N ASP A 272 -9.15 -5.97 19.29
CA ASP A 272 -9.96 -7.11 19.71
C ASP A 272 -9.94 -8.22 18.66
N VAL A 273 -10.01 -7.89 17.37
CA VAL A 273 -9.83 -8.88 16.29
C VAL A 273 -8.49 -9.58 16.42
N VAL A 274 -7.39 -8.83 16.55
CA VAL A 274 -6.05 -9.41 16.66
C VAL A 274 -5.95 -10.28 17.92
N LYS A 275 -6.49 -9.82 19.06
CA LYS A 275 -6.52 -10.58 20.31
C LYS A 275 -7.26 -11.92 20.13
N LEU A 276 -8.45 -11.91 19.54
CA LEU A 276 -9.24 -13.13 19.34
C LEU A 276 -8.63 -14.07 18.28
N MET A 277 -8.04 -13.53 17.21
CA MET A 277 -7.34 -14.33 16.19
C MET A 277 -6.07 -14.99 16.75
N GLN A 278 -5.51 -14.47 17.85
CA GLN A 278 -4.38 -15.04 18.56
C GLN A 278 -4.81 -15.98 19.71
N ALA A 279 -6.11 -16.17 19.91
CA ALA A 279 -6.62 -17.03 20.97
C ALA A 279 -6.08 -18.46 20.82
N LYS A 280 -5.50 -18.99 21.89
CA LYS A 280 -4.85 -20.30 21.84
C LYS A 280 -5.86 -21.41 22.13
N PRO A 281 -5.92 -22.46 21.29
CA PRO A 281 -6.71 -23.64 21.60
C PRO A 281 -6.20 -24.28 22.90
N SER A 282 -7.08 -24.50 23.87
CA SER A 282 -6.74 -25.12 25.15
C SER A 282 -6.90 -26.65 25.13
N LYS A 283 -7.86 -27.14 24.35
CA LYS A 283 -8.11 -28.58 24.14
C LYS A 283 -8.85 -28.83 22.83
N ASN A 284 -8.76 -30.06 22.35
CA ASN A 284 -9.44 -30.48 21.13
C ASN A 284 -10.91 -30.82 21.39
N PHE A 285 -11.78 -30.46 20.45
CA PHE A 285 -13.14 -30.97 20.40
C PHE A 285 -13.17 -32.43 19.95
N ALA A 286 -14.14 -33.19 20.46
CA ALA A 286 -14.61 -34.38 19.75
C ALA A 286 -15.20 -33.96 18.38
N PRO A 287 -15.01 -34.76 17.30
CA PRO A 287 -15.46 -34.38 15.96
C PRO A 287 -16.92 -33.94 15.87
N GLU A 288 -17.83 -34.69 16.50
CA GLU A 288 -19.26 -34.37 16.52
C GLU A 288 -19.56 -33.07 17.28
N ALA A 289 -18.89 -32.84 18.41
CA ALA A 289 -19.07 -31.61 19.18
C ALA A 289 -18.63 -30.39 18.36
N ARG A 290 -17.50 -30.49 17.65
CA ARG A 290 -17.03 -29.44 16.74
C ARG A 290 -18.05 -29.12 15.65
N LEU A 291 -18.63 -30.16 15.03
CA LEU A 291 -19.65 -29.98 13.98
C LEU A 291 -20.92 -29.34 14.53
N ARG A 292 -21.39 -29.74 15.73
CA ARG A 292 -22.54 -29.10 16.37
C ARG A 292 -22.31 -27.61 16.63
N GLU A 293 -21.13 -27.25 17.13
CA GLU A 293 -20.77 -25.85 17.38
C GLU A 293 -20.76 -25.01 16.08
N LEU A 294 -20.17 -25.55 15.02
CA LEU A 294 -20.10 -24.89 13.72
C LEU A 294 -21.47 -24.77 13.05
N ASN A 295 -22.26 -25.84 13.03
CA ASN A 295 -23.61 -25.80 12.45
C ASN A 295 -24.48 -24.79 13.19
N SER A 296 -24.41 -24.76 14.53
CA SER A 296 -25.13 -23.74 15.32
C SER A 296 -24.73 -22.31 14.95
N ALA A 297 -23.46 -22.06 14.63
CA ALA A 297 -23.00 -20.74 14.21
C ALA A 297 -23.42 -20.40 12.77
N ILE A 298 -23.44 -21.39 11.87
CA ILE A 298 -23.84 -21.24 10.46
C ILE A 298 -25.36 -21.05 10.35
N ASP A 299 -26.16 -21.84 11.06
CA ASP A 299 -27.63 -21.77 11.05
C ASP A 299 -28.15 -20.39 11.50
N LYS A 300 -27.38 -19.70 12.35
CA LYS A 300 -27.69 -18.33 12.80
C LYS A 300 -27.51 -17.26 11.73
N LEU A 301 -26.78 -17.51 10.65
CA LEU A 301 -26.50 -16.52 9.60
C LEU A 301 -27.77 -15.92 9.01
N GLY A 302 -28.81 -16.73 8.79
CA GLY A 302 -30.10 -16.25 8.29
C GLY A 302 -30.68 -15.14 9.15
N SER A 303 -30.63 -15.30 10.48
CA SER A 303 -31.14 -14.32 11.45
C SER A 303 -30.29 -13.05 11.58
N LEU A 304 -29.02 -13.10 11.13
CA LEU A 304 -28.09 -11.98 11.19
C LEU A 304 -28.07 -11.13 9.91
N THR A 305 -28.73 -11.59 8.84
CA THR A 305 -28.73 -10.92 7.52
C THR A 305 -29.10 -9.44 7.62
N GLU A 306 -30.22 -9.11 8.28
CA GLU A 306 -30.67 -7.72 8.44
C GLU A 306 -29.64 -6.86 9.20
N HIS A 307 -28.95 -7.44 10.18
CA HIS A 307 -27.91 -6.74 10.92
C HIS A 307 -26.66 -6.51 10.08
N PHE A 308 -26.26 -7.49 9.25
CA PHE A 308 -25.15 -7.32 8.32
C PHE A 308 -25.45 -6.25 7.27
N GLU A 309 -26.69 -6.21 6.75
CA GLU A 309 -27.13 -5.18 5.81
C GLU A 309 -27.15 -3.78 6.44
N ALA A 310 -27.69 -3.65 7.66
CA ALA A 310 -27.65 -2.40 8.42
C ALA A 310 -26.22 -1.93 8.72
N LEU A 311 -25.32 -2.86 9.05
CA LEU A 311 -23.90 -2.57 9.22
C LEU A 311 -23.29 -2.09 7.89
N ALA A 312 -23.55 -2.77 6.77
CA ALA A 312 -23.04 -2.38 5.46
C ALA A 312 -23.52 -0.99 5.04
N GLN A 313 -24.78 -0.65 5.32
CA GLN A 313 -25.33 0.68 5.09
C GLN A 313 -24.61 1.74 5.94
N THR A 314 -24.43 1.47 7.24
CA THR A 314 -23.71 2.38 8.15
C THR A 314 -22.27 2.63 7.70
N ARG A 315 -21.58 1.57 7.23
CA ARG A 315 -20.21 1.70 6.70
C ARG A 315 -20.17 2.45 5.39
N ALA A 316 -21.11 2.21 4.47
CA ALA A 316 -21.22 2.96 3.22
C ALA A 316 -21.43 4.46 3.46
N GLU A 317 -22.25 4.82 4.46
CA GLU A 317 -22.46 6.21 4.88
C GLU A 317 -21.19 6.83 5.46
N SER A 318 -20.42 6.09 6.28
CA SER A 318 -19.12 6.52 6.77
C SER A 318 -18.13 6.78 5.63
N VAL A 319 -18.02 5.87 4.66
CA VAL A 319 -17.14 6.03 3.49
C VAL A 319 -17.56 7.24 2.65
N LEU A 320 -18.87 7.46 2.49
CA LEU A 320 -19.38 8.64 1.79
C LEU A 320 -19.02 9.94 2.53
N ALA A 321 -19.16 9.95 3.86
CA ALA A 321 -18.80 11.10 4.69
C ALA A 321 -17.29 11.41 4.59
N ASP A 322 -16.44 10.39 4.70
CA ASP A 322 -14.99 10.53 4.57
C ASP A 322 -14.60 11.06 3.17
N HIS A 323 -15.20 10.49 2.10
CA HIS A 323 -14.97 10.96 0.74
C HIS A 323 -15.44 12.41 0.52
N ARG A 324 -16.58 12.81 1.13
CA ARG A 324 -17.07 14.20 1.05
C ARG A 324 -16.13 15.17 1.74
N ARG A 325 -15.65 14.87 2.96
CA ARG A 325 -14.70 15.74 3.69
C ARG A 325 -13.44 16.02 2.87
N ILE A 326 -12.84 15.00 2.26
CA ILE A 326 -11.65 15.16 1.41
C ILE A 326 -11.95 16.00 0.16
N ARG A 327 -13.13 15.83 -0.44
CA ARG A 327 -13.53 16.56 -1.66
C ARG A 327 -13.87 18.02 -1.37
N GLU A 328 -14.52 18.30 -0.25
CA GLU A 328 -14.78 19.66 0.23
C GLU A 328 -13.47 20.41 0.51
N ALA A 329 -12.51 19.77 1.18
CA ALA A 329 -11.16 20.32 1.39
C ALA A 329 -10.39 20.56 0.07
N SER A 330 -10.76 19.87 -1.01
CA SER A 330 -10.17 20.03 -2.35
C SER A 330 -10.93 21.03 -3.25
N GLU A 331 -11.98 21.69 -2.74
CA GLU A 331 -12.95 22.48 -3.53
C GLU A 331 -13.54 21.73 -4.76
N ALA A 332 -13.53 20.39 -4.70
CA ALA A 332 -13.90 19.54 -5.84
C ALA A 332 -15.43 19.45 -5.98
N LYS A 333 -15.96 20.05 -7.05
CA LYS A 333 -17.39 19.99 -7.40
C LYS A 333 -17.77 18.61 -7.95
N GLY A 334 -18.95 18.11 -7.57
CA GLY A 334 -19.49 16.85 -8.08
C GLY A 334 -20.63 16.30 -7.23
N THR A 335 -21.29 15.26 -7.73
CA THR A 335 -22.19 14.43 -6.90
C THR A 335 -21.52 13.08 -6.64
N TYR A 336 -21.67 12.62 -5.39
CA TYR A 336 -21.04 11.41 -4.89
C TYR A 336 -22.09 10.59 -4.16
N SER A 337 -22.14 9.30 -4.47
CA SER A 337 -22.97 8.32 -3.76
C SER A 337 -22.14 7.07 -3.48
N VAL A 338 -22.31 6.52 -2.29
CA VAL A 338 -21.80 5.20 -1.93
C VAL A 338 -23.00 4.31 -1.66
N GLN A 339 -23.04 3.15 -2.27
CA GLN A 339 -24.09 2.15 -2.06
C GLN A 339 -23.44 0.82 -1.68
N PRO A 340 -23.85 0.19 -0.56
CA PRO A 340 -23.38 -1.15 -0.25
C PRO A 340 -23.88 -2.13 -1.32
N GLN A 341 -23.06 -3.12 -1.63
CA GLN A 341 -23.43 -4.27 -2.45
C GLN A 341 -23.89 -5.36 -1.49
N LEU A 342 -25.15 -5.76 -1.63
CA LEU A 342 -25.80 -6.76 -0.79
C LEU A 342 -26.09 -8.04 -1.61
N PRO A 343 -26.13 -9.22 -0.98
CA PRO A 343 -25.87 -9.47 0.44
C PRO A 343 -24.39 -9.31 0.82
N VAL A 344 -24.12 -9.09 2.11
CA VAL A 344 -22.74 -9.05 2.65
C VAL A 344 -22.10 -10.42 2.56
N ASP A 345 -20.82 -10.49 2.18
CA ASP A 345 -20.15 -11.78 2.06
C ASP A 345 -19.61 -12.24 3.42
N VAL A 346 -19.99 -13.44 3.85
CA VAL A 346 -19.44 -14.08 5.04
C VAL A 346 -18.19 -14.86 4.65
N MET A 347 -17.01 -14.33 4.93
CA MET A 347 -15.72 -14.93 4.59
C MET A 347 -15.34 -16.05 5.57
N GLY A 348 -15.73 -15.96 6.84
CA GLY A 348 -15.47 -17.02 7.80
C GLY A 348 -16.32 -16.98 9.06
N VAL A 349 -16.37 -18.11 9.77
CA VAL A 349 -17.18 -18.31 10.98
C VAL A 349 -16.34 -19.03 12.04
N TYR A 350 -16.09 -18.39 13.16
CA TYR A 350 -15.25 -18.94 14.22
C TYR A 350 -16.00 -19.02 15.55
N ALA A 351 -16.12 -20.21 16.13
CA ALA A 351 -16.73 -20.42 17.44
C ALA A 351 -15.64 -20.53 18.52
N LEU A 352 -15.58 -19.53 19.39
CA LEU A 352 -14.70 -19.51 20.56
C LEU A 352 -15.52 -19.96 21.77
N VAL A 353 -15.16 -21.10 22.35
CA VAL A 353 -15.87 -21.69 23.48
C VAL A 353 -14.99 -21.60 24.74
N PRO A 354 -15.51 -21.06 25.86
CA PRO A 354 -14.73 -20.93 27.07
C PRO A 354 -14.35 -22.30 27.61
N ASP A 355 -13.10 -22.44 28.03
CA ASP A 355 -12.64 -23.64 28.72
C ASP A 355 -12.87 -23.52 30.22
N ALA A 356 -14.03 -23.99 30.69
CA ALA A 356 -14.44 -23.94 32.09
C ALA A 356 -13.63 -24.84 33.04
N SER A 357 -12.57 -25.53 32.56
CA SER A 357 -11.75 -26.42 33.38
C SER A 357 -10.82 -25.72 34.40
N GLY A 358 -11.09 -24.44 34.70
CA GLY A 358 -10.42 -23.66 35.75
C GLY A 358 -11.33 -22.88 36.70
N LEU A 359 -12.66 -23.11 36.67
CA LEU A 359 -13.65 -22.46 37.54
C LEU A 359 -14.25 -23.43 38.58
N LEU A 360 -13.41 -24.24 39.22
CA LEU A 360 -13.77 -25.06 40.38
C LEU A 360 -13.07 -24.57 41.64
#